data_AF-A0A8S3X1C5-F1
#
_entry.id   AF-A0A8S3X1C5-F1
#
_cell.length_a   1.000
_cell.length_b   1.000
_cell.length_c   1.000
_cell.angle_alpha   90.00
_cell.angle_beta   90.00
_cell.angle_gamma   90.00
#
_symmetry.space_group_name_H-M   'P 1'
#
loop_
_entity.id
_entity.type
_entity.pdbx_description
1 polymer ?
#
loop_
_entity_poly.entity_id
_entity_poly.type
_entity_poly.pdbx_seq_one_letter_code
_entity_poly.pdbx_strand_id
1 'polypeptide(L)'
;MLGTHSVMMGHCFPTREDSSLDHIMLKLTHDKVAQIAVLNTTITDHTMVLLHITNVKPQLVYNKTKCIVDFEKAIIDLKNKNIHELLLCNDPNVLTELLLGKLMQSLKENTGLLLVPKCKRIIKPWMTPGVLRCVRHRNNLQQKLRQNPNDEILRISY
;
A
#
# COMPACT_ATOMS: atom_id res chain seq x y z
N MET A 1 2.92 8.80 -13.12
CA MET A 1 3.62 9.70 -12.17
C MET A 1 3.30 9.25 -10.75
N LEU A 2 4.35 8.94 -9.99
CA LEU A 2 4.31 8.53 -8.58
C LEU A 2 4.25 9.77 -7.68
N GLY A 3 3.25 9.81 -6.79
CA GLY A 3 3.13 10.82 -5.75
C GLY A 3 1.94 10.49 -4.85
N THR A 4 2.10 9.53 -3.94
CA THR A 4 1.02 9.06 -3.05
C THR A 4 0.71 10.03 -1.89
N HIS A 5 1.46 11.13 -1.76
CA HIS A 5 1.43 12.03 -0.59
C HIS A 5 1.33 13.53 -0.93
N SER A 6 1.31 13.90 -2.22
CA SER A 6 1.19 15.29 -2.68
C SER A 6 -0.11 15.52 -3.45
N VAL A 7 -0.56 16.79 -3.49
CA VAL A 7 -1.66 17.21 -4.37
C VAL A 7 -1.14 17.15 -5.80
N MET A 8 -1.76 16.32 -6.64
CA MET A 8 -1.40 16.21 -8.05
C MET A 8 -2.38 16.99 -8.92
N MET A 9 -1.86 17.54 -10.01
CA MET A 9 -2.65 18.16 -11.06
C MET A 9 -3.46 17.08 -11.79
N GLY A 10 -4.76 17.31 -11.91
CA GLY A 10 -5.71 16.35 -12.46
C GLY A 10 -5.67 16.22 -13.98
N HIS A 11 -5.26 17.26 -14.71
CA HIS A 11 -5.06 17.24 -16.16
C HIS A 11 -4.09 18.34 -16.60
N CYS A 12 -3.49 18.16 -17.77
CA CYS A 12 -2.62 19.15 -18.42
C CYS A 12 -3.22 19.67 -19.75
N PHE A 13 -4.49 19.38 -20.04
CA PHE A 13 -5.13 19.82 -21.27
C PHE A 13 -5.42 21.33 -21.24
N PRO A 14 -5.34 22.02 -22.38
CA PRO A 14 -5.73 23.41 -22.48
C PRO A 14 -7.23 23.54 -22.19
N THR A 15 -7.57 24.57 -21.41
CA THR A 15 -8.94 24.86 -21.00
C THR A 15 -9.47 26.16 -21.58
N ARG A 16 -8.60 26.95 -22.21
CA ARG A 16 -8.97 28.10 -23.02
C ARG A 16 -7.92 28.29 -24.11
N GLU A 17 -8.34 28.25 -25.37
CA GLU A 17 -7.43 28.30 -26.53
C GLU A 17 -6.27 27.29 -26.36
N ASP A 18 -5.01 27.75 -26.31
CA ASP A 18 -3.82 26.92 -26.09
C ASP A 18 -3.31 26.93 -24.64
N SER A 19 -4.04 27.57 -23.72
CA SER A 19 -3.66 27.71 -22.31
C SER A 19 -4.47 26.80 -21.38
N SER A 20 -3.78 26.18 -20.41
CA SER A 20 -4.40 25.46 -19.30
C SER A 20 -4.55 26.43 -18.12
N LEU A 21 -5.74 26.98 -17.94
CA LEU A 21 -6.04 27.98 -16.89
C LEU A 21 -6.86 27.36 -15.75
N ASP A 22 -7.85 26.55 -16.14
CA ASP A 22 -8.68 25.80 -15.21
C ASP A 22 -7.98 24.50 -14.83
N HIS A 23 -7.76 24.29 -13.53
CA HIS A 23 -7.11 23.09 -13.00
C HIS A 23 -7.94 22.47 -11.89
N ILE A 24 -7.89 21.14 -11.84
CA ILE A 24 -8.40 20.36 -10.72
C ILE A 24 -7.22 19.77 -9.94
N MET A 25 -7.22 20.01 -8.64
CA MET A 25 -6.20 19.52 -7.71
C MET A 25 -6.84 18.55 -6.72
N LEU A 26 -6.39 17.29 -6.72
CA LEU A 26 -7.00 16.24 -5.91
C LEU A 26 -5.99 15.52 -5.03
N LYS A 27 -6.38 15.28 -3.79
CA LYS A 27 -5.73 14.34 -2.87
C LYS A 27 -6.58 13.09 -2.79
N LEU A 28 -6.16 12.05 -3.52
CA LEU A 28 -6.87 10.76 -3.53
C LEU A 28 -6.39 9.87 -2.39
N THR A 29 -7.34 9.21 -1.75
CA THR A 29 -7.12 8.09 -0.84
C THR A 29 -7.14 6.78 -1.64
N HIS A 30 -6.53 5.71 -1.12
CA HIS A 30 -6.37 4.43 -1.83
C HIS A 30 -7.70 3.75 -2.25
N ASP A 31 -8.82 4.16 -1.66
CA ASP A 31 -10.16 3.67 -1.92
C ASP A 31 -10.92 4.47 -3.00
N LYS A 32 -10.28 5.46 -3.62
CA LYS A 32 -10.91 6.32 -4.64
C LYS A 32 -10.12 6.37 -5.93
N VAL A 33 -10.83 6.37 -7.05
CA VAL A 33 -10.29 6.63 -8.38
C VAL A 33 -10.98 7.86 -8.93
N ALA A 34 -10.19 8.81 -9.42
CA ALA A 34 -10.67 9.95 -10.19
C ALA A 34 -10.41 9.74 -11.67
N GLN A 35 -11.39 10.12 -12.48
CA GLN A 35 -11.29 10.25 -13.93
C GLN A 35 -11.63 11.70 -14.27
N ILE A 36 -10.84 12.30 -15.15
CA ILE A 36 -11.05 13.67 -15.60
C ILE A 36 -11.25 13.65 -17.11
N ALA A 37 -12.27 14.35 -17.57
CA ALA A 37 -12.53 14.58 -18.98
C ALA A 37 -12.59 16.09 -19.24
N VAL A 38 -11.95 16.53 -20.31
CA VAL A 38 -12.02 17.91 -20.78
C VAL A 38 -12.84 17.91 -22.06
N LEU A 39 -13.97 18.63 -22.05
CA LEU A 39 -14.95 18.66 -23.12
C LEU A 39 -15.03 20.05 -23.72
N ASN A 40 -14.91 20.15 -25.04
CA ASN A 40 -15.10 21.41 -25.73
C ASN A 40 -16.59 21.79 -25.69
N THR A 41 -16.88 23.02 -25.25
CA THR A 41 -18.24 23.57 -25.25
C THR A 41 -18.30 24.76 -26.20
N THR A 42 -19.49 25.04 -26.73
CA THR A 42 -19.74 26.21 -27.60
C THR A 42 -20.39 27.37 -26.85
N ILE A 43 -20.59 27.21 -25.54
CA ILE A 43 -21.33 28.17 -24.70
C ILE A 43 -20.39 29.25 -24.16
N THR A 44 -19.15 28.89 -23.85
CA THR A 44 -18.09 29.80 -23.41
C THR A 44 -16.83 29.56 -24.23
N ASP A 45 -15.88 30.49 -24.14
CA ASP A 45 -14.53 30.35 -24.67
C ASP A 45 -13.65 29.40 -23.82
N HIS A 46 -14.21 28.81 -22.76
CA HIS A 46 -13.57 27.80 -21.93
C HIS A 46 -14.09 26.39 -22.25
N THR A 47 -13.20 25.40 -22.16
CA THR A 47 -13.58 23.98 -22.21
C THR A 47 -14.05 23.53 -20.82
N MET A 48 -15.04 22.65 -20.80
CA MET A 48 -15.62 22.13 -19.57
C MET A 48 -14.78 21.00 -19.02
N VAL A 49 -14.33 21.13 -17.77
CA VAL A 49 -13.63 20.06 -17.06
C VAL A 49 -14.62 19.28 -16.20
N LEU A 50 -14.81 18.01 -16.51
CA LEU A 50 -15.60 17.06 -15.74
C LEU A 50 -14.69 16.20 -14.88
N LEU A 51 -15.02 16.13 -13.59
CA LEU A 51 -14.39 15.24 -12.63
C LEU A 51 -15.38 14.15 -12.21
N HIS A 52 -15.00 12.90 -12.40
CA HIS A 52 -15.72 11.74 -11.93
C HIS A 52 -14.92 11.01 -10.85
N ILE A 53 -15.42 10.98 -9.62
CA ILE A 53 -14.80 10.26 -8.50
C ILE A 53 -15.63 9.02 -8.20
N THR A 54 -15.00 7.86 -8.23
CA THR A 54 -15.63 6.59 -7.86
C THR A 54 -14.89 5.93 -6.71
N ASN A 55 -15.64 5.22 -5.87
CA ASN A 55 -15.06 4.36 -4.87
C ASN A 55 -14.56 3.09 -5.56
N VAL A 56 -13.28 2.78 -5.38
CA VAL A 56 -12.76 1.47 -5.72
C VAL A 56 -13.35 0.50 -4.71
N LYS A 57 -14.20 -0.42 -5.18
CA LYS A 57 -14.58 -1.56 -4.35
C LYS A 57 -13.27 -2.25 -3.96
N PRO A 58 -12.92 -2.34 -2.67
CA PRO A 58 -11.67 -2.95 -2.28
C PRO A 58 -11.66 -4.38 -2.82
N GLN A 59 -10.72 -4.69 -3.72
CA GLN A 59 -10.47 -6.08 -4.06
C GLN A 59 -9.88 -6.72 -2.80
N LEU A 60 -10.69 -7.55 -2.15
CA LEU A 60 -10.39 -8.16 -0.86
C LEU A 60 -9.39 -9.29 -1.06
N VAL A 61 -8.13 -8.94 -1.30
CA VAL A 61 -7.07 -9.93 -1.42
C VAL A 61 -6.67 -10.36 -0.01
N TYR A 62 -7.12 -11.56 0.38
CA TYR A 62 -6.63 -12.20 1.59
C TYR A 62 -5.17 -12.63 1.35
N ASN A 63 -4.22 -11.91 1.92
CA ASN A 63 -2.82 -12.27 1.79
C ASN A 63 -2.50 -13.47 2.71
N LYS A 64 -2.39 -14.66 2.11
CA LYS A 64 -1.93 -15.88 2.80
C LYS A 64 -0.45 -15.82 3.12
N THR A 65 0.30 -14.98 2.41
CA THR A 65 1.73 -14.78 2.54
C THR A 65 2.02 -13.32 2.86
N LYS A 66 3.09 -13.08 3.61
CA LYS A 66 3.65 -11.77 3.87
C LYS A 66 5.07 -11.75 3.30
N CYS A 67 5.41 -10.67 2.61
CA CYS A 67 6.75 -10.37 2.18
C CYS A 67 7.55 -9.83 3.38
N ILE A 68 8.65 -10.48 3.74
CA ILE A 68 9.52 -10.06 4.84
C ILE A 68 10.95 -9.99 4.31
N VAL A 69 11.62 -8.89 4.62
CA VAL A 69 13.03 -8.67 4.34
C VAL A 69 13.83 -9.08 5.56
N ASP A 70 14.84 -9.91 5.36
CA ASP A 70 15.87 -10.18 6.37
C ASP A 70 16.96 -9.11 6.26
N PHE A 71 16.86 -8.07 7.10
CA PHE A 71 17.79 -6.95 7.07
C PHE A 71 19.19 -7.33 7.57
N GLU A 72 19.30 -8.25 8.53
CA GLU A 72 20.60 -8.68 9.05
C GLU A 72 21.39 -9.39 7.97
N LYS A 73 20.73 -10.33 7.27
CA LYS A 73 21.34 -11.03 6.14
C LYS A 73 21.64 -10.09 4.97
N ALA A 74 20.74 -9.16 4.65
CA ALA A 74 20.95 -8.17 3.60
C ALA A 74 22.18 -7.28 3.87
N ILE A 75 22.41 -6.88 5.12
CA ILE A 75 23.59 -6.10 5.52
C ILE A 75 24.87 -6.92 5.34
N ILE A 76 24.87 -8.20 5.72
CA ILE A 76 26.01 -9.09 5.53
C ILE A 76 26.30 -9.27 4.04
N ASP A 77 25.27 -9.50 3.22
CA ASP A 77 25.42 -9.64 1.77
C ASP A 77 25.94 -8.35 1.12
N LEU A 78 25.48 -7.18 1.55
CA LEU A 78 25.97 -5.89 1.04
C LEU A 78 27.44 -5.65 1.40
N LYS A 79 27.86 -6.03 2.61
CA LYS A 79 29.27 -5.94 3.03
C LYS A 79 30.18 -6.86 2.21
N ASN A 80 29.67 -8.01 1.80
CA ASN A 80 30.41 -8.98 0.99
C ASN A 80 30.40 -8.67 -0.51
N LYS A 81 29.47 -7.81 -0.98
CA LYS A 81 29.43 -7.38 -2.38
C LYS A 81 30.55 -6.39 -2.66
N ASN A 82 31.18 -6.54 -3.83
CA ASN A 82 32.21 -5.60 -4.27
C ASN A 82 31.56 -4.27 -4.71
N ILE A 83 31.82 -3.21 -3.97
CA ILE A 83 31.32 -1.84 -4.18
C ILE A 83 32.33 -1.02 -5.01
N HIS A 84 33.50 -1.58 -5.34
CA HIS A 84 34.61 -0.85 -5.97
C HIS A 84 34.24 -0.19 -7.33
N GLU A 85 33.29 -0.78 -8.06
CA GLU A 85 32.78 -0.21 -9.32
C GLU A 85 32.12 1.17 -9.14
N LEU A 86 31.56 1.45 -7.95
CA LEU A 86 30.92 2.73 -7.64
C LEU A 86 31.95 3.84 -7.40
N LEU A 87 33.17 3.50 -6.97
CA LEU A 87 34.25 4.47 -6.74
C LEU A 87 34.89 4.96 -8.05
N LEU A 88 34.68 4.23 -9.16
CA LEU A 88 35.26 4.53 -10.47
C LEU A 88 34.31 5.32 -11.37
N CYS A 89 33.08 5.59 -10.91
CA CYS A 89 32.07 6.27 -11.71
C CYS A 89 32.16 7.79 -11.55
N ASN A 90 32.34 8.51 -12.66
CA ASN A 90 32.47 9.97 -12.67
C ASN A 90 31.13 10.71 -12.79
N ASP A 91 30.08 10.03 -13.28
CA ASP A 91 28.75 10.62 -13.45
C ASP A 91 27.87 10.33 -12.21
N PRO A 92 27.43 11.37 -11.48
CA PRO A 92 26.62 11.21 -10.27
C PRO A 92 25.24 10.58 -10.52
N ASN A 93 24.65 10.78 -11.71
CA ASN A 93 23.36 10.18 -12.04
C ASN A 93 23.50 8.67 -12.22
N VAL A 94 24.50 8.25 -13.01
CA VAL A 94 24.82 6.85 -13.24
C VAL A 94 25.24 6.15 -11.95
N LEU A 95 26.04 6.82 -11.11
CA LEU A 95 26.42 6.33 -9.79
C LEU A 95 25.19 6.03 -8.93
N THR A 96 24.22 6.95 -8.91
CA THR A 96 23.00 6.82 -8.12
C THR A 96 22.16 5.64 -8.60
N GLU A 97 22.00 5.47 -9.90
CA GLU A 97 21.28 4.34 -10.49
C GLU A 97 21.95 3.00 -10.17
N LEU A 98 23.28 2.93 -10.28
CA LEU A 98 24.04 1.72 -9.96
C LEU A 98 23.94 1.35 -8.47
N LEU A 99 24.03 2.34 -7.57
CA LEU A 99 23.88 2.13 -6.14
C LEU A 99 22.47 1.63 -5.80
N LEU A 100 21.44 2.30 -6.32
CA LEU A 100 20.05 1.90 -6.12
C LEU A 100 19.80 0.49 -6.67
N GLY A 101 20.35 0.17 -7.85
CA GLY A 101 20.27 -1.16 -8.44
C GLY A 101 20.85 -2.24 -7.52
N LYS A 102 22.08 -2.03 -6.99
CA LYS A 102 22.73 -2.98 -6.08
C LYS A 102 21.96 -3.15 -4.76
N LEU A 103 21.43 -2.06 -4.21
CA LEU A 103 20.61 -2.09 -2.99
C LEU A 103 19.29 -2.84 -3.21
N MET A 104 18.56 -2.51 -4.28
CA MET A 104 17.32 -3.18 -4.65
C MET A 104 17.53 -4.67 -4.91
N GLN A 105 18.64 -5.04 -5.54
CA GLN A 105 19.00 -6.43 -5.78
C GLN A 105 19.26 -7.18 -4.47
N SER A 106 20.07 -6.62 -3.57
CA SER A 106 20.32 -7.23 -2.25
C SER A 106 19.05 -7.40 -1.43
N LEU A 107 18.18 -6.39 -1.44
CA LEU A 107 16.87 -6.48 -0.77
C LEU A 107 16.04 -7.60 -1.38
N LYS A 108 15.96 -7.70 -2.71
CA LYS A 108 15.17 -8.73 -3.40
C LYS A 108 15.68 -10.14 -3.09
N GLU A 109 16.99 -10.35 -3.08
CA GLU A 109 17.63 -11.63 -2.76
C GLU A 109 17.37 -12.07 -1.30
N ASN A 110 17.26 -11.10 -0.39
CA ASN A 110 17.00 -11.33 1.03
C ASN A 110 15.53 -11.13 1.41
N THR A 111 14.65 -11.03 0.43
CA THR A 111 13.21 -10.93 0.62
C THR A 111 12.57 -12.30 0.45
N GLY A 112 11.98 -12.79 1.53
CA GLY A 112 11.27 -14.06 1.54
C GLY A 112 9.75 -13.89 1.58
N LEU A 113 9.04 -14.92 1.13
CA LEU A 113 7.61 -15.08 1.36
C LEU A 113 7.41 -15.95 2.60
N LEU A 114 6.80 -15.38 3.64
CA LEU A 114 6.44 -16.11 4.85
C LEU A 114 4.93 -16.34 4.89
N LEU A 115 4.53 -17.57 5.22
CA LEU A 115 3.11 -17.91 5.35
C LEU A 115 2.53 -17.27 6.61
N VAL A 116 1.42 -16.55 6.46
CA VAL A 116 0.72 -15.94 7.60
C VAL A 116 -0.05 -17.05 8.34
N PRO A 117 0.23 -17.29 9.63
CA PRO A 117 -0.46 -18.30 10.42
C PRO A 117 -1.97 -18.08 10.42
N LYS A 118 -2.76 -19.17 10.49
CA LYS A 118 -4.23 -19.09 10.58
C LYS A 118 -4.68 -18.22 11.78
N CYS A 119 -3.92 -18.26 12.88
CA CYS A 119 -4.13 -17.44 14.07
C CYS A 119 -3.75 -15.95 13.90
N LYS A 120 -3.31 -15.49 12.73
CA LYS A 120 -3.08 -14.07 12.45
C LYS A 120 -3.78 -13.60 11.18
N ARG A 121 -4.46 -14.52 10.48
CA ARG A 121 -5.14 -14.24 9.22
C ARG A 121 -6.47 -13.54 9.45
N ILE A 122 -6.62 -12.37 8.85
CA ILE A 122 -7.87 -11.62 8.75
C ILE A 122 -8.58 -12.10 7.47
N ILE A 123 -9.70 -12.80 7.63
CA ILE A 123 -10.50 -13.31 6.51
C ILE A 123 -11.60 -12.32 6.15
N LYS A 124 -12.09 -11.56 7.15
CA LYS A 124 -13.17 -10.60 6.98
C LYS A 124 -12.57 -9.19 6.81
N PRO A 125 -12.93 -8.45 5.74
CA PRO A 125 -12.31 -7.16 5.40
C PRO A 125 -12.41 -6.08 6.47
N TRP A 126 -13.54 -6.05 7.17
CA TRP A 126 -13.84 -5.09 8.22
C TRP A 126 -13.14 -5.42 9.55
N MET A 127 -12.52 -6.60 9.65
CA MET A 127 -11.95 -7.08 10.90
C MET A 127 -10.52 -6.59 11.06
N THR A 128 -10.28 -5.75 12.06
CA THR A 128 -8.93 -5.33 12.42
C THR A 128 -8.19 -6.43 13.19
N PRO A 129 -6.84 -6.38 13.32
CA PRO A 129 -6.10 -7.30 14.19
C PRO A 129 -6.59 -7.28 15.65
N GLY A 130 -7.07 -6.14 16.14
CA GLY A 130 -7.68 -6.00 17.47
C GLY A 130 -8.98 -6.79 17.56
N VAL A 131 -9.90 -6.57 16.63
CA VAL A 131 -11.18 -7.31 16.57
C VAL A 131 -10.94 -8.81 16.42
N LEU A 132 -9.98 -9.22 15.59
CA LEU A 132 -9.60 -10.62 15.43
C LEU A 132 -9.14 -11.25 16.76
N ARG A 133 -8.34 -10.52 17.57
CA ARG A 133 -7.93 -10.97 18.91
C ARG A 133 -9.13 -11.15 19.83
N CYS A 134 -10.04 -10.18 19.88
CA CYS A 134 -11.25 -10.24 20.69
C CYS A 134 -12.15 -11.42 20.33
N VAL A 135 -12.40 -11.64 19.03
CA VAL A 135 -13.23 -12.77 18.56
C VAL A 135 -12.61 -14.11 18.95
N ARG A 136 -11.29 -14.27 18.83
CA ARG A 136 -10.62 -15.52 19.23
C ARG A 136 -10.65 -15.73 20.73
N HIS A 137 -10.46 -14.67 21.51
CA HIS A 137 -10.55 -14.73 22.96
C HIS A 137 -11.96 -15.19 23.40
N ARG A 138 -13.02 -14.57 22.86
CA ARG A 138 -14.41 -14.98 23.10
C ARG A 138 -14.66 -16.45 22.74
N ASN A 139 -14.18 -16.89 21.57
CA ASN A 139 -14.36 -18.28 21.14
C ASN A 139 -13.59 -19.27 22.05
N ASN A 140 -12.43 -18.88 22.57
CA ASN A 140 -11.67 -19.68 23.53
C ASN A 140 -12.43 -19.80 24.86
N LEU A 141 -12.97 -18.71 25.39
CA LEU A 141 -13.81 -18.72 26.59
C LEU A 141 -15.04 -19.61 26.40
N GLN A 142 -15.73 -19.49 25.26
CA GLN A 142 -16.86 -20.35 24.93
C GLN A 142 -16.49 -21.84 24.91
N GLN A 143 -15.33 -22.18 24.33
CA GLN A 143 -14.84 -23.55 24.28
C GLN A 143 -14.53 -24.08 25.69
N LYS A 144 -13.87 -23.28 26.53
CA LYS A 144 -13.57 -23.64 27.92
C LYS A 144 -14.84 -23.85 28.74
N LEU A 145 -15.83 -22.98 28.61
CA LEU A 145 -17.11 -23.12 29.30
C LEU A 145 -17.85 -24.39 28.86
N ARG A 146 -17.79 -24.76 27.57
CA ARG A 146 -18.36 -26.04 27.10
C ARG A 146 -17.66 -27.26 27.68
N GLN A 147 -16.36 -27.18 27.95
CA GLN A 147 -15.60 -28.27 28.57
C GLN A 147 -15.85 -28.34 30.08
N ASN A 148 -15.95 -27.19 30.75
CA ASN A 148 -16.16 -27.06 32.18
C ASN A 148 -17.39 -26.16 32.46
N PRO A 149 -18.62 -26.70 32.35
CA PRO A 149 -19.85 -25.90 32.43
C PRO A 149 -20.15 -25.34 33.83
N ASN A 150 -19.55 -25.92 34.87
CA ASN A 150 -19.75 -25.52 36.27
C ASN A 150 -18.72 -24.49 36.77
N ASP A 151 -17.84 -24.00 35.90
CA ASP A 151 -16.89 -22.94 36.25
C ASP A 151 -17.60 -21.58 36.26
N GLU A 152 -17.94 -21.09 37.46
CA GLU A 152 -18.65 -19.82 37.65
C GLU A 152 -17.85 -18.61 37.14
N ILE A 153 -16.52 -18.63 37.28
CA ILE A 153 -15.64 -17.54 36.83
C ILE A 153 -15.69 -17.44 35.31
N LEU A 154 -15.60 -18.57 34.60
CA LEU A 154 -15.74 -18.61 33.15
C LEU A 154 -17.13 -18.20 32.68
N ARG A 155 -18.17 -18.51 33.46
CA ARG A 155 -19.56 -18.16 33.15
C ARG A 155 -19.85 -16.66 33.29
N ILE A 156 -19.17 -15.96 34.21
CA ILE A 156 -19.23 -14.50 34.35
C ILE A 156 -18.37 -13.80 33.29
N SER A 157 -17.24 -14.39 32.92
CA SER A 157 -16.25 -13.78 32.02
C SER A 157 -16.58 -13.92 30.54
N TYR A 158 -17.39 -14.91 30.15
CA TYR A 158 -17.86 -15.15 28.77
C TYR A 158 -19.05 -14.24 28.42
#